data_AF-A0A6A3JDK9-F1
#
_entry.id   AF-A0A6A3JDK9-F1
#
_cell.length_a   1.000
_cell.length_b   1.000
_cell.length_c   1.000
_cell.angle_alpha   90.00
_cell.angle_beta   90.00
_cell.angle_gamma   90.00
#
_symmetry.space_group_name_H-M   'P 1'
#
loop_
_entity.id
_entity.type
_entity.pdbx_description
1 polymer ?
#
loop_
_entity_poly.entity_id
_entity_poly.type
_entity_poly.pdbx_seq_one_letter_code
_entity_poly.pdbx_strand_id
1 'polypeptide(L)'
;MAKEYQATEKARRAQKHNESLSRAERATVPESTGTVDPVTAGESEEPEEPDESSPDENTQSLFRPGDRAWLYMERVKPGLTKKLAHRWHGPFRIKRKVDEYAFELDLPDRSGYRFYPVVHVSRLKAVNEFGERPRTRLAPDVTEETRLDFDEELLPEDSWEPDRLAGEYEVEAILDDRVPLLNSTERAVREFLVKWAGYEDPTWEPAANLSCGGLLYDYLREKRSAQRLQMAQVADED
;
A
#
# COMPACT_ATOMS: atom_id res chain seq x y z
N MET A 1 6.16 28.93 -36.11
CA MET A 1 5.44 27.68 -36.45
C MET A 1 5.28 26.72 -35.27
N ALA A 2 6.29 25.95 -34.82
CA ALA A 2 6.09 24.92 -33.78
C ALA A 2 5.81 25.46 -32.35
N LYS A 3 6.48 26.56 -31.97
CA LYS A 3 6.30 27.19 -30.64
C LYS A 3 4.94 27.89 -30.50
N GLU A 4 4.41 28.42 -31.58
CA GLU A 4 3.08 29.05 -31.61
C GLU A 4 1.97 28.00 -31.49
N TYR A 5 2.13 26.84 -32.14
CA TYR A 5 1.17 25.72 -32.02
C TYR A 5 1.09 25.16 -30.58
N GLN A 6 2.23 25.09 -29.88
CA GLN A 6 2.23 24.68 -28.48
C GLN A 6 1.56 25.72 -27.57
N ALA A 7 1.73 27.02 -27.87
CA ALA A 7 1.09 28.10 -27.12
C ALA A 7 -0.44 28.10 -27.32
N THR A 8 -0.92 27.91 -28.55
CA THR A 8 -2.35 27.85 -28.86
C THR A 8 -3.01 26.60 -28.26
N GLU A 9 -2.34 25.44 -28.31
CA GLU A 9 -2.88 24.21 -27.74
C GLU A 9 -2.91 24.25 -26.21
N LYS A 10 -1.91 24.88 -25.57
CA LYS A 10 -1.91 25.10 -24.12
C LYS A 10 -3.04 26.05 -23.69
N ALA A 11 -3.29 27.12 -24.44
CA ALA A 11 -4.41 28.04 -24.17
C ALA A 11 -5.76 27.34 -24.32
N ARG A 12 -5.93 26.52 -25.36
CA ARG A 12 -7.15 25.73 -25.60
C ARG A 12 -7.42 24.74 -24.47
N ARG A 13 -6.38 24.06 -23.96
CA ARG A 13 -6.49 23.10 -22.86
C ARG A 13 -6.86 23.79 -21.53
N ALA A 14 -6.29 24.96 -21.25
CA ALA A 14 -6.63 25.76 -20.08
C ALA A 14 -8.09 26.26 -20.12
N GLN A 15 -8.57 26.67 -21.28
CA GLN A 15 -9.95 27.13 -21.46
C GLN A 15 -10.96 26.01 -21.19
N LYS A 16 -10.72 24.80 -21.73
CA LYS A 16 -11.56 23.62 -21.44
C LYS A 16 -11.59 23.26 -19.97
N HIS A 17 -10.45 23.34 -19.28
CA HIS A 17 -10.37 23.06 -17.85
C HIS A 17 -11.21 24.06 -17.03
N ASN A 18 -11.09 25.36 -17.32
CA ASN A 18 -11.86 26.39 -16.62
C ASN A 18 -13.37 26.31 -16.90
N GLU A 19 -13.76 25.95 -18.13
CA GLU A 19 -15.17 25.73 -18.47
C GLU A 19 -15.75 24.50 -17.74
N SER A 20 -14.97 23.44 -17.58
CA SER A 20 -15.38 22.27 -16.79
C SER A 20 -15.54 22.58 -15.30
N LEU A 21 -14.66 23.43 -14.74
CA LEU A 21 -14.77 23.90 -13.36
C LEU A 21 -16.00 24.80 -13.18
N SER A 22 -16.25 25.73 -14.11
CA SER A 22 -17.44 26.59 -14.05
C SER A 22 -18.74 25.80 -14.18
N ARG A 23 -18.78 24.75 -15.00
CA ARG A 23 -19.95 23.87 -15.11
C ARG A 23 -20.18 23.06 -13.82
N ALA A 24 -19.11 22.60 -13.18
CA ALA A 24 -19.18 21.92 -11.89
C ALA A 24 -19.66 22.88 -10.79
N GLU A 25 -19.17 24.12 -10.77
CA GLU A 25 -19.62 25.15 -9.82
C GLU A 25 -21.10 25.53 -10.01
N ARG A 26 -21.57 25.65 -11.25
CA ARG A 26 -22.99 25.90 -11.56
C ARG A 26 -23.91 24.72 -11.22
N ALA A 27 -23.38 23.51 -11.13
CA ALA A 27 -24.13 22.34 -10.68
C ALA A 27 -24.22 22.24 -9.14
N THR A 28 -23.40 22.98 -8.41
CA THR A 28 -23.34 22.95 -6.94
C THR A 28 -24.09 24.08 -6.24
N VAL A 29 -24.72 25.01 -6.98
CA VAL A 29 -25.52 26.09 -6.41
C VAL A 29 -27.01 25.82 -6.69
N PRO A 30 -27.84 25.53 -5.66
CA PRO A 30 -29.29 25.50 -5.83
C PRO A 30 -29.81 26.93 -6.03
N GLU A 31 -30.42 27.21 -7.18
CA GLU A 31 -31.19 28.45 -7.40
C GLU A 31 -32.43 28.44 -6.49
N SER A 32 -32.45 29.34 -5.50
CA SER A 32 -33.66 29.65 -4.74
C SER A 32 -34.00 31.14 -4.89
N THR A 33 -34.88 31.46 -5.83
CA THR A 33 -35.66 32.70 -5.80
C THR A 33 -37.12 32.38 -6.06
N GLY A 34 -37.92 32.39 -5.00
CA GLY A 34 -39.38 32.28 -5.07
C GLY A 34 -40.05 33.60 -5.45
N THR A 35 -41.30 33.54 -5.92
CA THR A 35 -42.41 34.51 -5.73
C THR A 35 -43.72 34.01 -6.42
N VAL A 36 -44.65 33.53 -5.59
CA VAL A 36 -46.16 33.52 -5.58
C VAL A 36 -47.05 33.27 -6.83
N ASP A 37 -47.87 32.18 -6.74
CA ASP A 37 -49.34 31.95 -6.90
C ASP A 37 -50.19 32.60 -8.04
N PRO A 38 -51.37 32.04 -8.48
CA PRO A 38 -52.31 31.15 -7.73
C PRO A 38 -53.10 30.01 -8.48
N VAL A 39 -53.65 29.09 -7.67
CA VAL A 39 -54.93 28.32 -7.76
C VAL A 39 -55.20 27.35 -8.94
N THR A 40 -55.41 26.06 -8.64
CA THR A 40 -56.64 25.24 -8.95
C THR A 40 -56.48 23.79 -8.45
N ALA A 41 -57.61 23.22 -7.99
CA ALA A 41 -57.79 21.97 -7.24
C ALA A 41 -57.37 20.65 -7.94
N GLY A 42 -57.08 19.64 -7.12
CA GLY A 42 -57.05 18.21 -7.50
C GLY A 42 -56.39 17.33 -6.44
N GLU A 43 -57.18 16.46 -5.80
CA GLU A 43 -56.79 15.41 -4.85
C GLU A 43 -55.72 14.44 -5.40
N SER A 44 -54.86 13.86 -4.52
CA SER A 44 -54.71 12.40 -4.29
C SER A 44 -53.40 12.05 -3.53
N GLU A 45 -53.60 11.42 -2.38
CA GLU A 45 -52.83 10.39 -1.64
C GLU A 45 -51.31 10.14 -1.90
N GLU A 46 -50.58 10.12 -0.77
CA GLU A 46 -49.28 9.48 -0.45
C GLU A 46 -49.06 8.05 -1.04
N PRO A 47 -47.82 7.51 -1.14
CA PRO A 47 -46.75 7.64 -0.13
C PRO A 47 -45.32 7.91 -0.63
N GLU A 48 -44.54 8.49 0.29
CA GLU A 48 -43.11 8.75 0.22
C GLU A 48 -42.30 7.43 0.28
N GLU A 49 -41.45 7.21 -0.71
CA GLU A 49 -40.38 6.21 -0.67
C GLU A 49 -39.17 6.82 0.06
N PRO A 50 -38.63 6.17 1.11
CA PRO A 50 -37.52 6.71 1.88
C PRO A 50 -36.20 6.63 1.09
N ASP A 51 -35.55 7.79 1.00
CA ASP A 51 -34.17 7.97 0.56
C ASP A 51 -33.24 7.17 1.49
N GLU A 52 -32.70 6.05 0.98
CA GLU A 52 -31.73 5.18 1.66
C GLU A 52 -30.40 5.92 1.88
N SER A 53 -30.36 6.67 2.98
CA SER A 53 -29.16 7.27 3.56
C SER A 53 -29.10 6.95 5.06
N SER A 54 -28.41 5.86 5.45
CA SER A 54 -27.60 5.84 6.68
C SER A 54 -26.89 4.50 6.93
N PRO A 55 -25.55 4.47 7.04
CA PRO A 55 -24.83 3.30 7.53
C PRO A 55 -24.74 3.20 9.08
N ASP A 56 -25.53 3.95 9.87
CA ASP A 56 -25.25 4.11 11.31
C ASP A 56 -26.38 3.73 12.30
N GLU A 57 -27.49 3.15 11.84
CA GLU A 57 -28.61 2.76 12.73
C GLU A 57 -28.26 1.62 13.73
N ASN A 58 -27.20 0.84 13.46
CA ASN A 58 -26.82 -0.29 14.33
C ASN A 58 -25.93 0.11 15.53
N THR A 59 -25.57 1.38 15.72
CA THR A 59 -24.66 1.79 16.81
C THR A 59 -25.38 2.17 18.11
N GLN A 60 -26.70 2.37 18.07
CA GLN A 60 -27.48 2.90 19.19
C GLN A 60 -27.64 1.90 20.37
N SER A 61 -27.47 0.59 20.11
CA SER A 61 -27.83 -0.48 21.07
C SER A 61 -26.81 -1.62 21.21
N LEU A 62 -25.58 -1.49 20.71
CA LEU A 62 -24.61 -2.59 20.74
C LEU A 62 -24.02 -2.89 22.12
N PHE A 63 -24.05 -1.93 23.04
CA PHE A 63 -23.29 -2.01 24.28
C PHE A 63 -24.19 -1.90 25.50
N ARG A 64 -24.17 -2.94 26.33
CA ARG A 64 -24.77 -2.97 27.66
C ARG A 64 -23.71 -2.69 28.73
N PRO A 65 -24.10 -2.13 29.88
CA PRO A 65 -23.23 -2.06 31.05
C PRO A 65 -22.76 -3.48 31.42
N GLY A 66 -21.45 -3.68 31.49
CA GLY A 66 -20.80 -4.98 31.71
C GLY A 66 -20.11 -5.54 30.47
N ASP A 67 -20.46 -5.07 29.27
CA ASP A 67 -19.86 -5.56 28.03
C ASP A 67 -18.40 -5.14 27.90
N ARG A 68 -17.63 -5.97 27.18
CA ARG A 68 -16.22 -5.72 26.91
C ARG A 68 -16.07 -5.02 25.57
N ALA A 69 -15.39 -3.88 25.58
CA ALA A 69 -15.13 -3.08 24.39
C ALA A 69 -13.63 -2.76 24.27
N TRP A 70 -13.13 -2.78 23.04
CA TRP A 70 -11.85 -2.22 22.67
C TRP A 70 -11.97 -0.71 22.58
N LEU A 71 -10.97 0.02 23.09
CA LEU A 71 -10.91 1.47 23.00
C LEU A 71 -9.88 1.91 21.95
N TYR A 72 -10.30 2.77 21.05
CA TYR A 72 -9.43 3.42 20.09
C TYR A 72 -8.62 4.56 20.73
N MET A 73 -7.30 4.51 20.59
CA MET A 73 -6.38 5.59 20.94
C MET A 73 -5.66 6.13 19.70
N GLU A 74 -5.81 7.44 19.51
CA GLU A 74 -5.11 8.16 18.44
C GLU A 74 -3.64 8.43 18.78
N ARG A 75 -3.34 8.65 20.07
CA ARG A 75 -1.99 8.92 20.55
C ARG A 75 -1.21 7.63 20.74
N VAL A 76 -0.19 7.46 19.92
CA VAL A 76 0.78 6.37 20.00
C VAL A 76 1.84 6.70 21.04
N LYS A 77 2.39 5.67 21.72
CA LYS A 77 3.51 5.85 22.64
C LYS A 77 4.69 6.53 21.91
N PRO A 78 5.34 7.54 22.52
CA PRO A 78 6.48 8.20 21.90
C PRO A 78 7.58 7.17 21.61
N GLY A 79 8.11 7.16 20.38
CA GLY A 79 9.14 6.22 19.93
C GLY A 79 8.64 5.13 18.96
N LEU A 80 7.32 4.94 18.80
CA LEU A 80 6.76 3.99 17.84
C LEU A 80 6.07 4.72 16.67
N THR A 81 6.33 4.29 15.43
CA THR A 81 5.65 4.87 14.26
C THR A 81 4.17 4.47 14.26
N LYS A 82 3.28 5.33 13.75
CA LYS A 82 1.83 5.06 13.69
C LYS A 82 1.47 3.73 13.01
N LYS A 83 2.32 3.27 12.08
CA LYS A 83 2.15 2.01 11.34
C LYS A 83 2.40 0.76 12.20
N LEU A 84 3.28 0.86 13.19
CA LEU A 84 3.68 -0.25 14.05
C LEU A 84 2.93 -0.28 15.39
N ALA A 85 2.08 0.71 15.64
CA ALA A 85 1.38 0.85 16.90
C ALA A 85 -0.02 0.22 16.87
N HIS A 86 -0.36 -0.52 17.92
CA HIS A 86 -1.72 -1.00 18.13
C HIS A 86 -2.59 0.20 18.53
N ARG A 87 -3.51 0.61 17.65
CA ARG A 87 -4.43 1.75 17.90
C ARG A 87 -5.64 1.36 18.75
N TRP A 88 -6.03 0.08 18.71
CA TRP A 88 -7.11 -0.46 19.53
C TRP A 88 -6.51 -1.10 20.76
N HIS A 89 -6.85 -0.57 21.92
CA HIS A 89 -6.37 -1.03 23.20
C HIS A 89 -7.43 -1.86 23.90
N GLY A 90 -6.93 -2.72 24.79
CA GLY A 90 -7.53 -3.96 25.24
C GLY A 90 -8.99 -3.91 25.71
N PRO A 91 -9.50 -5.07 26.14
CA PRO A 91 -10.90 -5.19 26.51
C PRO A 91 -11.18 -4.43 27.81
N PHE A 92 -11.74 -3.24 27.70
CA PHE A 92 -12.27 -2.46 28.81
C PHE A 92 -13.72 -2.85 29.07
N ARG A 93 -14.15 -2.81 30.33
CA ARG A 93 -15.55 -3.07 30.69
C ARG A 93 -16.31 -1.76 30.64
N ILE A 94 -17.52 -1.78 30.10
CA ILE A 94 -18.41 -0.63 30.14
C ILE A 94 -19.08 -0.61 31.50
N LYS A 95 -18.89 0.46 32.28
CA LYS A 95 -19.47 0.60 33.62
C LYS A 95 -20.93 1.06 33.58
N ARG A 96 -21.22 2.09 32.78
CA ARG A 96 -22.58 2.59 32.54
C ARG A 96 -22.70 3.35 31.22
N LYS A 97 -23.91 3.38 30.67
CA LYS A 97 -24.30 4.28 29.56
C LYS A 97 -24.62 5.64 30.16
N VAL A 98 -23.80 6.65 29.86
CA VAL A 98 -24.01 8.03 30.35
C VAL A 98 -24.93 8.78 29.39
N ASP A 99 -24.75 8.53 28.10
CA ASP A 99 -25.52 9.11 27.00
C ASP A 99 -25.77 8.04 25.92
N GLU A 100 -26.62 8.33 24.94
CA GLU A 100 -26.89 7.44 23.81
C GLU A 100 -25.62 7.02 23.08
N TYR A 101 -24.70 7.97 22.94
CA TYR A 101 -23.43 7.79 22.24
C TYR A 101 -22.22 7.84 23.17
N ALA A 102 -22.39 8.02 24.48
CA ALA A 102 -21.28 8.13 25.43
C ALA A 102 -21.37 7.09 26.54
N PHE A 103 -20.32 6.29 26.65
CA PHE A 103 -20.21 5.21 27.63
C PHE A 103 -19.06 5.49 28.60
N GLU A 104 -19.29 5.25 29.88
CA GLU A 104 -18.23 5.28 30.91
C GLU A 104 -17.55 3.92 30.95
N LEU A 105 -16.26 3.87 30.67
CA LEU A 105 -15.43 2.68 30.79
C LEU A 105 -14.87 2.55 32.20
N ASP A 106 -14.81 1.31 32.68
CA ASP A 106 -14.09 0.92 33.88
C ASP A 106 -12.60 0.83 33.56
N LEU A 107 -11.85 1.84 34.02
CA LEU A 107 -10.41 1.91 33.87
C LEU A 107 -9.77 1.38 35.17
N PRO A 108 -9.02 0.27 35.12
CA PRO A 108 -8.23 -0.13 36.27
C PRO A 108 -7.16 0.95 36.50
N ASP A 109 -7.27 1.70 37.59
CA ASP A 109 -6.41 2.85 37.95
C ASP A 109 -4.90 2.50 37.98
N ARG A 110 -4.58 1.20 38.06
CA ARG A 110 -3.22 0.64 38.03
C ARG A 110 -2.61 0.49 36.63
N SER A 111 -3.35 0.76 35.55
CA SER A 111 -2.95 0.42 34.17
C SER A 111 -2.20 1.52 33.41
N GLY A 112 -1.98 2.70 34.03
CA GLY A 112 -1.21 3.79 33.42
C GLY A 112 -1.95 4.58 32.33
N TYR A 113 -3.25 4.34 32.16
CA TYR A 113 -4.10 5.10 31.24
C TYR A 113 -4.60 6.39 31.90
N ARG A 114 -4.23 7.56 31.35
CA ARG A 114 -4.61 8.90 31.84
C ARG A 114 -5.66 9.59 30.96
N PHE A 115 -6.68 8.87 30.50
CA PHE A 115 -7.77 9.47 29.71
C PHE A 115 -9.08 9.49 30.49
N TYR A 116 -10.03 10.29 30.02
CA TYR A 116 -11.34 10.42 30.66
C TYR A 116 -12.13 9.11 30.52
N PRO A 117 -12.72 8.58 31.61
CA PRO A 117 -13.50 7.34 31.56
C PRO A 117 -14.66 7.37 30.58
N VAL A 118 -15.23 8.55 30.30
CA VAL A 118 -16.37 8.71 29.38
C VAL A 118 -15.86 8.88 27.94
N VAL A 119 -16.29 8.00 27.04
CA VAL A 119 -15.86 7.96 25.64
C VAL A 119 -17.05 7.76 24.70
N HIS A 120 -16.93 8.29 23.48
CA HIS A 120 -17.94 8.16 22.43
C HIS A 120 -17.94 6.74 21.83
N VAL A 121 -19.10 6.23 21.40
CA VAL A 121 -19.26 4.90 20.77
C VAL A 121 -18.37 4.69 19.54
N SER A 122 -18.10 5.73 18.76
CA SER A 122 -17.20 5.63 17.59
C SER A 122 -15.77 5.26 17.95
N ARG A 123 -15.36 5.48 19.21
CA ARG A 123 -14.05 5.07 19.73
C ARG A 123 -14.10 3.69 20.40
N LEU A 124 -15.27 3.06 20.46
CA LEU A 124 -15.48 1.74 21.03
C LEU A 124 -15.71 0.72 19.93
N LYS A 125 -15.16 -0.47 20.13
CA LYS A 125 -15.43 -1.62 19.26
C LYS A 125 -15.78 -2.81 20.13
N ALA A 126 -16.83 -3.54 19.79
CA ALA A 126 -17.22 -4.73 20.52
C ALA A 126 -16.10 -5.78 20.50
N VAL A 127 -15.80 -6.33 21.68
CA VAL A 127 -14.94 -7.49 21.80
C VAL A 127 -15.77 -8.68 21.35
N ASN A 128 -15.56 -9.16 20.14
CA ASN A 128 -16.09 -10.46 19.75
C ASN A 128 -15.36 -11.51 20.59
N GLU A 129 -16.06 -12.07 21.56
CA GLU A 129 -15.65 -13.30 22.22
C GLU A 129 -15.81 -14.41 21.19
N PHE A 130 -14.80 -14.59 20.34
CA PHE A 130 -14.71 -15.78 19.52
C PHE A 130 -14.70 -16.96 20.49
N GLY A 131 -15.72 -17.82 20.39
CA GLY A 131 -15.69 -19.14 21.02
C GLY A 131 -14.36 -19.82 20.70
N GLU A 132 -13.89 -20.67 21.61
CA GLU A 132 -12.58 -21.33 21.53
C GLU A 132 -12.17 -21.64 20.09
N ARG A 133 -10.91 -21.33 19.74
CA ARG A 133 -10.29 -21.67 18.45
C ARG A 133 -10.82 -23.03 18.02
N PRO A 134 -11.57 -23.15 16.89
CA PRO A 134 -12.21 -24.39 16.53
C PRO A 134 -11.14 -25.49 16.49
N ARG A 135 -11.23 -26.42 17.44
CA ARG A 135 -10.36 -27.59 17.53
C ARG A 135 -10.77 -28.67 16.52
N THR A 136 -11.86 -28.44 15.80
CA THR A 136 -12.32 -29.28 14.71
C THR A 136 -11.24 -29.34 13.64
N ARG A 137 -10.57 -30.47 13.53
CA ARG A 137 -9.64 -30.75 12.43
C ARG A 137 -10.48 -30.80 11.15
N LEU A 138 -10.34 -29.79 10.29
CA LEU A 138 -11.10 -29.70 9.04
C LEU A 138 -10.65 -30.73 7.99
N ALA A 139 -9.47 -31.34 8.19
CA ALA A 139 -9.04 -32.48 7.40
C ALA A 139 -9.58 -33.76 8.07
N PRO A 140 -10.44 -34.55 7.39
CA PRO A 140 -10.65 -35.95 7.79
C PRO A 140 -9.29 -36.66 7.80
N ASP A 141 -9.12 -37.69 8.63
CA ASP A 141 -7.93 -38.53 8.57
C ASP A 141 -7.84 -39.13 7.17
N VAL A 142 -6.96 -38.55 6.34
CA VAL A 142 -6.71 -38.98 4.98
C VAL A 142 -6.08 -40.36 5.07
N THR A 143 -6.89 -41.41 4.85
CA THR A 143 -6.36 -42.76 4.63
C THR A 143 -5.58 -42.75 3.32
N GLU A 144 -4.54 -43.57 3.20
CA GLU A 144 -3.73 -43.68 1.97
C GLU A 144 -4.60 -43.93 0.71
N GLU A 145 -5.80 -44.47 0.90
CA GLU A 145 -6.83 -44.74 -0.11
C GLU A 145 -7.64 -43.50 -0.57
N THR A 146 -7.66 -42.43 0.22
CA THR A 146 -8.31 -41.14 -0.11
C THR A 146 -7.31 -40.03 -0.42
N ARG A 147 -6.01 -40.33 -0.32
CA ARG A 147 -5.00 -39.52 -1.01
C ARG A 147 -5.36 -39.64 -2.48
N LEU A 148 -5.76 -38.52 -3.09
CA LEU A 148 -5.70 -38.41 -4.54
C LEU A 148 -4.25 -38.72 -4.88
N ASP A 149 -4.04 -39.92 -5.37
CA ASP A 149 -2.96 -40.35 -6.21
C ASP A 149 -2.77 -39.26 -7.24
N PHE A 150 -1.94 -38.29 -6.88
CA PHE A 150 -1.36 -37.38 -7.85
C PHE A 150 -0.64 -38.30 -8.82
N ASP A 151 -1.25 -38.52 -9.98
CA ASP A 151 -0.67 -39.31 -11.07
C ASP A 151 0.63 -38.60 -11.49
N GLU A 152 1.71 -38.94 -10.81
CA GLU A 152 3.08 -38.54 -11.13
C GLU A 152 3.41 -38.86 -12.60
N GLU A 153 2.76 -39.89 -13.17
CA GLU A 153 2.85 -40.28 -14.58
C GLU A 153 2.21 -39.29 -15.58
N LEU A 154 1.36 -38.35 -15.12
CA LEU A 154 0.79 -37.29 -15.96
C LEU A 154 1.62 -36.00 -15.92
N LEU A 155 2.58 -35.89 -15.02
CA LEU A 155 3.49 -34.75 -15.01
C LEU A 155 4.56 -34.96 -16.10
N PRO A 156 4.84 -33.93 -16.93
CA PRO A 156 6.01 -33.95 -17.79
C PRO A 156 7.26 -34.24 -16.95
N GLU A 157 8.16 -35.11 -17.43
CA GLU A 157 9.39 -35.50 -16.71
C GLU A 157 10.29 -34.31 -16.35
N ASP A 158 10.11 -33.18 -17.06
CA ASP A 158 10.81 -31.91 -16.87
C ASP A 158 10.23 -31.06 -15.70
N SER A 159 9.14 -31.49 -15.06
CA SER A 159 8.48 -30.71 -14.00
C SER A 159 9.32 -30.58 -12.71
N TRP A 160 10.39 -31.36 -12.59
CA TRP A 160 11.32 -31.33 -11.47
C TRP A 160 12.66 -30.66 -11.82
N GLU A 161 12.88 -30.30 -13.08
CA GLU A 161 14.01 -29.47 -13.43
C GLU A 161 13.72 -28.05 -12.90
N PRO A 162 14.67 -27.41 -12.20
CA PRO A 162 14.51 -26.01 -11.85
C PRO A 162 14.27 -25.26 -13.15
N ASP A 163 13.10 -24.62 -13.30
CA ASP A 163 12.86 -23.65 -14.35
C ASP A 163 14.08 -22.74 -14.35
N ARG A 164 14.96 -22.88 -15.35
CA ARG A 164 15.94 -21.85 -15.65
C ARG A 164 15.08 -20.69 -16.11
N LEU A 165 14.64 -19.87 -15.15
CA LEU A 165 13.66 -18.83 -15.34
C LEU A 165 14.11 -18.01 -16.55
N ALA A 166 13.22 -17.88 -17.53
CA ALA A 166 13.45 -17.09 -18.74
C ALA A 166 13.77 -15.64 -18.33
N GLY A 167 15.05 -15.32 -18.14
CA GLY A 167 15.52 -14.03 -17.64
C GLY A 167 16.72 -14.07 -16.70
N GLU A 168 17.07 -15.23 -16.14
CA GLU A 168 18.28 -15.38 -15.31
C GLU A 168 19.43 -15.94 -16.15
N TYR A 169 20.43 -15.10 -16.41
CA TYR A 169 21.62 -15.46 -17.18
C TYR A 169 22.83 -15.52 -16.25
N GLU A 170 23.63 -16.59 -16.38
CA GLU A 170 24.86 -16.72 -15.62
C GLU A 170 25.93 -15.79 -16.19
N VAL A 171 26.64 -15.08 -15.31
CA VAL A 171 27.70 -14.14 -15.69
C VAL A 171 29.02 -14.88 -15.72
N GLU A 172 29.69 -14.88 -16.88
CA GLU A 172 31.01 -15.48 -17.06
C GLU A 172 32.13 -14.53 -16.58
N ALA A 173 32.08 -13.26 -17.02
CA ALA A 173 33.09 -12.27 -16.67
C ALA A 173 32.58 -10.83 -16.83
N ILE A 174 33.17 -9.90 -16.09
CA ILE A 174 32.97 -8.46 -16.27
C ILE A 174 34.17 -7.92 -17.05
N LEU A 175 33.90 -7.33 -18.21
CA LEU A 175 34.94 -6.88 -19.14
C LEU A 175 35.30 -5.41 -18.92
N ASP A 176 34.29 -4.55 -18.72
CA ASP A 176 34.47 -3.11 -18.66
C ASP A 176 33.42 -2.42 -17.76
N ASP A 177 33.68 -1.18 -17.34
CA ASP A 177 32.72 -0.33 -16.65
C ASP A 177 32.70 1.08 -17.24
N ARG A 178 31.50 1.63 -17.40
CA ARG A 178 31.30 3.00 -17.86
C ARG A 178 30.36 3.76 -16.93
N VAL A 179 30.61 5.05 -16.84
CA VAL A 179 29.69 6.01 -16.22
C VAL A 179 29.20 6.90 -17.36
N PRO A 180 28.00 6.67 -17.93
CA PRO A 180 27.49 7.54 -18.97
C PRO A 180 27.34 8.96 -18.42
N LEU A 181 27.94 9.94 -19.10
CA LEU A 181 27.74 11.36 -18.81
C LEU A 181 26.35 11.76 -19.32
N LEU A 182 25.33 11.68 -18.47
CA LEU A 182 23.99 12.20 -18.79
C LEU A 182 23.97 13.74 -18.73
N ASN A 183 23.32 14.35 -19.72
CA ASN A 183 23.18 15.79 -19.92
C ASN A 183 21.89 16.39 -19.31
N SER A 184 21.11 15.60 -18.56
CA SER A 184 19.81 16.02 -18.04
C SER A 184 19.37 15.15 -16.87
N THR A 185 19.22 15.76 -15.68
CA THR A 185 18.49 15.40 -14.43
C THR A 185 18.49 13.97 -13.87
N GLU A 186 18.98 12.96 -14.59
CA GLU A 186 19.06 11.57 -14.17
C GLU A 186 20.43 11.29 -13.52
N ARG A 187 20.43 10.44 -12.48
CA ARG A 187 21.66 10.08 -11.77
C ARG A 187 22.53 9.24 -12.71
N ALA A 188 23.79 9.61 -12.89
CA ALA A 188 24.74 8.77 -13.60
C ALA A 188 24.91 7.43 -12.87
N VAL A 189 24.33 6.36 -13.42
CA VAL A 189 24.45 4.99 -12.90
C VAL A 189 25.64 4.32 -13.57
N ARG A 190 26.49 3.63 -12.79
CA ARG A 190 27.57 2.79 -13.34
C ARG A 190 26.98 1.57 -14.03
N GLU A 191 27.37 1.37 -15.28
CA GLU A 191 27.04 0.19 -16.08
C GLU A 191 28.31 -0.64 -16.27
N PHE A 192 28.13 -1.96 -16.34
CA PHE A 192 29.21 -2.93 -16.54
C PHE A 192 28.95 -3.71 -17.81
N LEU A 193 30.01 -3.96 -18.59
CA LEU A 193 29.97 -4.82 -19.76
C LEU A 193 30.14 -6.27 -19.30
N VAL A 194 29.07 -7.04 -19.45
CA VAL A 194 28.94 -8.39 -18.92
C VAL A 194 29.07 -9.39 -20.06
N LYS A 195 30.00 -10.34 -19.91
CA LYS A 195 30.07 -11.54 -20.73
C LYS A 195 29.19 -12.62 -20.08
N TRP A 196 28.19 -13.09 -20.81
CA TRP A 196 27.24 -14.10 -20.33
C TRP A 196 27.72 -15.52 -20.65
N ALA A 197 27.54 -16.45 -19.72
CA ALA A 197 27.91 -17.84 -19.93
C ALA A 197 27.02 -18.48 -21.01
N GLY A 198 27.64 -18.95 -22.09
CA GLY A 198 26.93 -19.58 -23.21
C GLY A 198 26.40 -18.62 -24.27
N TYR A 199 26.68 -17.31 -24.16
CA TYR A 199 26.34 -16.32 -25.18
C TYR A 199 27.59 -15.55 -25.63
N GLU A 200 27.71 -15.29 -26.94
CA GLU A 200 28.87 -14.60 -27.51
C GLU A 200 28.80 -13.07 -27.36
N ASP A 201 27.59 -12.52 -27.22
CA ASP A 201 27.35 -11.08 -27.22
C ASP A 201 27.36 -10.47 -25.80
N PRO A 202 28.38 -9.68 -25.43
CA PRO A 202 28.42 -9.01 -24.14
C PRO A 202 27.48 -7.79 -24.12
N THR A 203 26.78 -7.58 -23.01
CA THR A 203 25.78 -6.51 -22.85
C THR A 203 26.13 -5.56 -21.71
N TRP A 204 25.72 -4.29 -21.82
CA TRP A 204 25.88 -3.30 -20.75
C TRP A 204 24.72 -3.36 -19.77
N GLU A 205 24.99 -3.77 -18.52
CA GLU A 205 24.00 -3.91 -17.47
C GLU A 205 24.32 -3.03 -16.26
N PRO A 206 23.32 -2.41 -15.61
CA PRO A 206 23.52 -1.65 -14.39
C PRO A 206 23.86 -2.58 -13.22
N ALA A 207 24.60 -2.07 -12.23
CA ALA A 207 24.97 -2.83 -11.03
C ALA A 207 23.78 -3.48 -10.29
N ALA A 208 22.57 -2.89 -10.41
CA ALA A 208 21.36 -3.40 -9.79
C ALA A 208 20.83 -4.70 -10.43
N ASN A 209 21.17 -4.95 -11.71
CA ASN A 209 20.77 -6.16 -12.43
C ASN A 209 21.77 -7.32 -12.21
N LEU A 210 22.94 -7.05 -11.61
CA LEU A 210 24.01 -8.03 -11.47
C LEU A 210 24.02 -8.67 -10.09
N SER A 211 23.63 -9.94 -10.05
CA SER A 211 23.70 -10.80 -8.85
C SER A 211 25.08 -11.47 -8.67
N CYS A 212 26.12 -11.01 -9.38
CA CYS A 212 27.47 -11.62 -9.38
C CYS A 212 28.47 -10.82 -8.52
N GLY A 213 28.14 -10.63 -7.24
CA GLY A 213 28.92 -9.77 -6.33
C GLY A 213 30.41 -10.15 -6.19
N GLY A 214 30.76 -11.42 -6.33
CA GLY A 214 32.15 -11.90 -6.32
C GLY A 214 32.96 -11.40 -7.51
N LEU A 215 32.46 -11.62 -8.73
CA LEU A 215 33.11 -11.15 -9.96
C LEU A 215 33.24 -9.63 -10.00
N LEU A 216 32.23 -8.92 -9.49
CA LEU A 216 32.26 -7.45 -9.39
C LEU A 216 33.33 -6.97 -8.42
N TYR A 217 33.51 -7.67 -7.30
CA TYR A 217 34.54 -7.34 -6.31
C TYR A 217 35.95 -7.50 -6.89
N ASP A 218 36.22 -8.62 -7.56
CA ASP A 218 37.53 -8.92 -8.14
C ASP A 218 37.90 -7.92 -9.24
N TYR A 219 36.97 -7.62 -10.15
CA TYR A 219 37.15 -6.63 -11.20
C TYR A 219 37.50 -5.23 -10.64
N LEU A 220 36.71 -4.74 -9.66
CA LEU A 220 36.94 -3.42 -9.06
C LEU A 220 38.26 -3.36 -8.28
N ARG A 221 38.65 -4.47 -7.65
CA ARG A 221 39.92 -4.61 -6.93
C ARG A 221 41.09 -4.49 -7.87
N GLU A 222 41.05 -5.22 -8.98
CA GLU A 222 42.09 -5.19 -10.01
C GLU A 222 42.18 -3.81 -10.66
N LYS A 223 41.05 -3.21 -11.05
CA LYS A 223 41.00 -1.85 -11.63
C LYS A 223 41.63 -0.80 -10.71
N ARG A 224 41.31 -0.84 -9.40
CA ARG A 224 41.93 0.07 -8.42
C ARG A 224 43.44 -0.17 -8.29
N SER A 225 43.88 -1.42 -8.35
CA SER A 225 45.32 -1.73 -8.28
C SER A 225 46.06 -1.21 -9.52
N ALA A 226 45.51 -1.40 -10.72
CA ALA A 226 46.06 -0.90 -11.97
C ALA A 226 46.12 0.64 -11.98
N GLN A 227 45.05 1.32 -11.55
CA GLN A 227 45.04 2.78 -11.44
C GLN A 227 46.09 3.32 -10.46
N ARG A 228 46.31 2.62 -9.33
CA ARG A 228 47.35 2.99 -8.37
C ARG A 228 48.75 2.83 -8.96
N LEU A 229 48.99 1.78 -9.75
CA LEU A 229 50.26 1.56 -10.43
C LEU A 229 50.53 2.65 -11.48
N GLN A 230 49.51 3.03 -12.26
CA GLN A 230 49.62 4.14 -13.22
C GLN A 230 49.96 5.47 -12.53
N MET A 231 49.30 5.79 -11.41
CA MET A 231 49.57 7.02 -10.66
C MET A 231 50.98 7.07 -10.06
N ALA A 232 51.52 5.92 -9.65
CA ALA A 232 52.89 5.84 -9.15
C ALA A 232 53.93 6.03 -10.26
N GLN A 233 53.67 5.47 -11.45
CA GLN A 233 54.55 5.65 -12.62
C GLN A 233 54.58 7.10 -13.11
N VAL A 234 53.44 7.78 -13.15
CA VAL A 234 53.36 9.20 -13.55
C VAL A 234 54.10 10.12 -12.58
N ALA A 235 54.14 9.78 -11.28
CA ALA A 235 54.84 10.59 -10.29
C ALA A 235 56.38 10.44 -10.31
N ASP A 236 56.90 9.38 -10.94
CA ASP A 236 58.35 9.14 -11.10
C ASP A 236 58.89 9.70 -12.43
N GLU A 237 58.03 10.20 -13.33
CA GLU A 237 58.40 10.77 -14.64
C GLU A 237 58.48 12.32 -14.67
N ASP A 238 58.23 13.01 -13.56
CA ASP A 238 58.39 14.48 -13.36
C ASP A 238 59.62 14.82 -12.50
#